data_AF-A0A9P7JH70-F1
#
_entry.id   AF-A0A9P7JH70-F1
#
_cell.length_a   1.000
_cell.length_b   1.000
_cell.length_c   1.000
_cell.angle_alpha   90.00
_cell.angle_beta   90.00
_cell.angle_gamma   90.00
#
_symmetry.space_group_name_H-M   'P 1'
#
loop_
_entity.id
_entity.type
_entity.pdbx_description
1 polymer ?
#
loop_
_entity_poly.entity_id
_entity_poly.type
_entity_poly.pdbx_seq_one_letter_code
_entity_poly.pdbx_strand_id
1 'polypeptide(L)'
;MAIQQCLALFFLSIFFILPYVIVVLPSILGLQTYSYNLIFTLVALTVIILIGNLYYLSSLASQYFGALNHSLGCASQLVNWVIILTYLIAISLRQVEIPVFPMMVILVEGTRVPSLLADRGAWHILEQYLTTEMTYPQMEAAFASYLGNRYNADDWKEACDALFSGNDDNSLTLANLLALKARHVPQGASSTLIVITLWKDSAISVSASKAAVCLKAHTSKE
;
A
#
# COMPACT_ATOMS: atom_id res chain seq x y z
N MET A 1 4.41 0.12 -51.87
CA MET A 1 5.43 0.30 -50.82
C MET A 1 5.11 1.47 -49.88
N ALA A 2 4.79 2.67 -50.38
CA ALA A 2 4.52 3.85 -49.53
C ALA A 2 3.36 3.70 -48.53
N ILE A 3 2.25 3.06 -48.93
CA ILE A 3 1.07 2.88 -48.07
C ILE A 3 1.37 2.03 -46.84
N GLN A 4 2.22 1.01 -46.98
CA GLN A 4 2.60 0.11 -45.90
C GLN A 4 3.52 0.79 -44.88
N GLN A 5 4.39 1.69 -45.35
CA GLN A 5 5.20 2.54 -44.46
C GLN A 5 4.34 3.56 -43.71
N CYS A 6 3.37 4.18 -44.37
CA CYS A 6 2.44 5.10 -43.70
C CYS A 6 1.58 4.39 -42.63
N LEU A 7 1.11 3.18 -42.90
CA LEU A 7 0.36 2.38 -41.93
C LEU A 7 1.22 1.99 -40.73
N ALA A 8 2.47 1.58 -40.96
CA ALA A 8 3.40 1.25 -39.87
C ALA A 8 3.69 2.46 -38.96
N LEU A 9 3.90 3.64 -39.55
CA LEU A 9 4.13 4.87 -38.79
C LEU A 9 2.88 5.33 -38.02
N PHE A 10 1.69 5.15 -38.62
CA PHE A 10 0.42 5.44 -37.96
C PHE A 10 0.22 4.56 -36.72
N PHE A 11 0.44 3.25 -36.84
CA PHE A 11 0.35 2.34 -35.70
C PHE A 11 1.37 2.69 -34.62
N LEU A 12 2.63 2.93 -34.99
CA LEU A 12 3.66 3.37 -34.04
C LEU A 12 3.22 4.63 -33.27
N SER A 13 2.64 5.62 -33.94
CA SER A 13 2.19 6.85 -33.28
C SER A 13 1.08 6.62 -32.27
N ILE A 14 0.10 5.76 -32.58
CA ILE A 14 -0.97 5.38 -31.64
C ILE A 14 -0.37 4.64 -30.44
N PHE A 15 0.60 3.76 -30.67
CA PHE A 15 1.25 3.00 -29.61
C PHE A 15 2.05 3.85 -28.61
N PHE A 16 2.63 4.97 -29.04
CA PHE A 16 3.33 5.89 -28.14
C PHE A 16 2.38 6.84 -27.40
N ILE A 17 1.27 7.23 -28.03
CA ILE A 17 0.32 8.18 -27.44
C ILE A 17 -0.62 7.51 -26.43
N LEU A 18 -1.07 6.27 -26.70
CA LEU A 18 -2.08 5.61 -25.88
C LEU A 18 -1.65 5.40 -24.40
N PRO A 19 -0.44 4.89 -24.10
CA PRO A 19 -0.01 4.67 -22.72
C PRO A 19 0.15 6.00 -21.97
N TYR A 20 0.63 7.04 -22.66
CA TYR A 20 0.76 8.38 -22.09
C TYR A 20 -0.60 8.95 -21.72
N VAL A 21 -1.60 8.81 -22.60
CA VAL A 21 -2.97 9.25 -22.33
C VAL A 21 -3.59 8.45 -21.19
N ILE A 22 -3.39 7.13 -21.11
CA ILE A 22 -3.97 6.30 -20.05
C ILE A 22 -3.36 6.58 -18.68
N VAL A 23 -2.06 6.85 -18.61
CA VAL A 23 -1.37 7.04 -17.31
C VAL A 23 -1.43 8.51 -16.87
N VAL A 24 -1.20 9.45 -17.78
CA VAL A 24 -1.01 10.87 -17.42
C VAL A 24 -2.34 11.61 -17.35
N LEU A 25 -3.31 11.28 -18.21
CA LEU A 25 -4.59 12.00 -18.24
C LEU A 25 -5.40 11.86 -16.94
N PRO A 26 -5.52 10.67 -16.30
CA PRO A 26 -6.22 10.55 -15.03
C PRO A 26 -5.55 11.32 -13.88
N SER A 27 -4.21 11.39 -13.88
CA SER A 27 -3.44 12.17 -12.91
C SER A 27 -3.66 13.67 -13.07
N ILE A 28 -3.72 14.17 -14.31
CA ILE A 28 -4.03 15.58 -14.60
C ILE A 28 -5.49 15.91 -14.22
N LEU A 29 -6.42 14.96 -14.43
CA LEU A 29 -7.84 15.15 -14.12
C LEU A 29 -8.20 14.95 -12.64
N GLY A 30 -7.23 14.65 -11.77
CA GLY A 30 -7.47 14.47 -10.33
C GLY A 30 -8.30 13.23 -9.98
N LEU A 31 -8.39 12.25 -10.87
CA LEU A 31 -9.11 10.99 -10.64
C LEU A 31 -8.24 10.05 -9.78
N GLN A 32 -8.15 10.33 -8.47
CA GLN A 32 -7.29 9.60 -7.52
C GLN A 32 -7.82 8.22 -7.08
N THR A 33 -8.92 7.72 -7.64
CA THR A 33 -9.59 6.50 -7.14
C THR A 33 -9.43 5.27 -8.02
N TYR A 34 -8.40 5.22 -8.87
CA TYR A 34 -8.05 3.97 -9.54
C TYR A 34 -7.25 3.08 -8.60
N SER A 35 -7.77 1.87 -8.34
CA SER A 35 -7.03 0.88 -7.56
C SER A 35 -5.72 0.57 -8.28
N TYR A 36 -4.62 0.45 -7.51
CA TYR A 36 -3.32 0.06 -8.04
C TYR A 36 -3.39 -1.21 -8.92
N ASN A 37 -4.32 -2.11 -8.61
CA ASN A 37 -4.60 -3.32 -9.38
C ASN A 37 -5.09 -3.01 -10.80
N LEU A 38 -5.91 -1.98 -11.00
CA LEU A 38 -6.38 -1.61 -12.34
C LEU A 38 -5.22 -1.04 -13.19
N ILE A 39 -4.41 -0.15 -12.60
CA ILE A 39 -3.25 0.43 -13.29
C ILE A 39 -2.27 -0.66 -13.69
N PHE A 40 -1.95 -1.57 -12.77
CA PHE A 40 -1.07 -2.71 -13.05
C PHE A 40 -1.62 -3.62 -14.16
N THR A 41 -2.93 -3.90 -14.13
CA THR A 41 -3.59 -4.72 -15.15
C THR A 41 -3.55 -4.06 -16.53
N LEU A 42 -3.78 -2.75 -16.61
CA LEU A 42 -3.70 -2.00 -17.86
C LEU A 42 -2.28 -1.99 -18.43
N VAL A 43 -1.27 -1.78 -17.57
CA VAL A 43 0.14 -1.85 -17.97
C VAL A 43 0.49 -3.25 -18.49
N ALA A 44 0.13 -4.30 -17.76
CA ALA A 44 0.38 -5.68 -18.18
C ALA A 44 -0.29 -6.00 -19.53
N LEU A 45 -1.54 -5.56 -19.73
CA LEU A 45 -2.25 -5.73 -20.99
C LEU A 45 -1.54 -5.03 -22.16
N THR A 46 -1.08 -3.78 -21.96
CA THR A 46 -0.33 -3.05 -23.00
C THR A 46 0.97 -3.74 -23.38
N VAL A 47 1.68 -4.34 -22.42
CA VAL A 47 2.91 -5.11 -22.69
C VAL A 47 2.61 -6.37 -23.49
N ILE A 48 1.55 -7.12 -23.15
CA ILE A 48 1.16 -8.33 -23.88
C ILE A 48 0.81 -8.00 -25.33
N ILE A 49 0.04 -6.94 -25.56
CA ILE A 49 -0.33 -6.49 -26.91
C ILE A 49 0.93 -6.09 -27.70
N LEU A 50 1.89 -5.42 -27.06
CA LEU A 50 3.15 -5.04 -27.71
C LEU A 50 3.96 -6.27 -28.16
N ILE A 51 4.08 -7.28 -27.30
CA ILE A 51 4.79 -8.53 -27.61
C ILE A 51 4.11 -9.27 -28.77
N GLY A 52 2.78 -9.38 -28.74
CA GLY A 52 2.01 -10.04 -29.81
C GLY A 52 2.22 -9.36 -31.16
N ASN A 53 2.23 -8.03 -31.20
CA ASN A 53 2.44 -7.28 -32.43
C ASN A 53 3.89 -7.38 -32.94
N LEU A 54 4.88 -7.41 -32.05
CA LEU A 54 6.28 -7.65 -32.44
C LEU A 54 6.45 -9.03 -33.09
N TYR A 55 5.77 -10.05 -32.55
CA TYR A 55 5.77 -11.39 -33.13
C TYR A 55 5.07 -11.44 -34.48
N TYR A 56 3.95 -10.74 -34.63
CA TYR A 56 3.24 -10.65 -35.90
C TYR A 56 4.09 -9.95 -36.99
N LEU A 57 4.73 -8.84 -36.62
CA LEU A 57 5.62 -8.10 -37.52
C LEU A 57 6.87 -8.90 -37.90
N SER A 58 7.45 -9.68 -36.98
CA SER A 58 8.59 -10.55 -37.29
C SER A 58 8.19 -11.69 -38.24
N SER A 59 7.00 -12.27 -38.06
CA SER A 59 6.44 -13.28 -38.97
C SER A 59 6.19 -12.71 -40.37
N LEU A 60 5.59 -11.52 -40.46
CA LEU A 60 5.40 -10.80 -41.72
C LEU A 60 6.75 -10.51 -42.39
N ALA A 61 7.72 -10.00 -41.63
CA ALA A 61 9.06 -9.75 -42.14
C ALA A 61 9.66 -11.04 -42.71
N SER A 62 9.57 -12.18 -42.02
CA SER A 62 10.05 -13.47 -42.51
C SER A 62 9.42 -13.88 -43.85
N GLN A 63 8.10 -13.72 -43.99
CA GLN A 63 7.38 -14.05 -45.22
C GLN A 63 7.78 -13.15 -46.41
N TYR A 64 8.04 -11.87 -46.18
CA TYR A 64 8.43 -10.92 -47.22
C TYR A 64 9.95 -10.92 -47.51
N PHE A 65 10.79 -11.29 -46.55
CA PHE A 65 12.26 -11.28 -46.67
C PHE A 65 12.87 -12.59 -47.17
N GLY A 66 12.09 -13.67 -47.31
CA GLY A 66 12.54 -14.94 -47.92
C GLY A 66 13.11 -14.81 -49.35
N ALA A 67 13.03 -13.62 -49.97
CA ALA A 67 13.53 -13.35 -51.32
C ALA A 67 14.80 -12.46 -51.40
N LEU A 68 15.36 -11.93 -50.30
CA LEU A 68 16.48 -10.98 -50.39
C LEU A 68 17.59 -11.25 -49.35
N ASN A 69 18.59 -12.02 -49.78
CA ASN A 69 19.78 -12.43 -49.02
C ASN A 69 20.81 -11.30 -48.77
N HIS A 70 20.38 -10.03 -48.72
CA HIS A 70 21.28 -8.86 -48.61
C HIS A 70 20.98 -7.93 -47.42
N SER A 71 20.23 -8.39 -46.41
CA SER A 71 19.74 -7.54 -45.31
C SER A 71 20.32 -7.88 -43.94
N LEU A 72 21.65 -7.79 -43.78
CA LEU A 72 22.26 -7.65 -42.44
C LEU A 72 21.97 -6.28 -41.80
N GLY A 73 21.58 -5.27 -42.59
CA GLY A 73 21.26 -3.93 -42.10
C GLY A 73 20.02 -3.84 -41.22
N CYS A 74 18.94 -4.55 -41.55
CA CYS A 74 17.67 -4.46 -40.80
C CYS A 74 17.72 -5.15 -39.42
N ALA A 75 18.52 -6.21 -39.27
CA ALA A 75 18.69 -6.86 -37.97
C ALA A 75 19.39 -5.93 -36.96
N SER A 76 20.38 -5.15 -37.41
CA SER A 76 21.05 -4.16 -36.56
C SER A 76 20.12 -3.02 -36.11
N GLN A 77 19.17 -2.63 -36.96
CA GLN A 77 18.16 -1.63 -36.64
C GLN A 77 17.20 -2.12 -35.55
N LEU A 78 16.73 -3.37 -35.63
CA LEU A 78 15.86 -3.95 -34.60
C LEU A 78 16.56 -4.05 -33.23
N VAL A 79 17.82 -4.47 -33.20
CA VAL A 79 18.60 -4.51 -31.94
C VAL A 79 18.74 -3.11 -31.35
N ASN A 80 18.99 -2.09 -32.18
CA ASN A 80 19.11 -0.72 -31.72
C ASN A 80 17.78 -0.19 -31.14
N TRP A 81 16.64 -0.51 -31.78
CA TRP A 81 15.32 -0.16 -31.26
C TRP A 81 14.98 -0.83 -29.94
N VAL A 82 15.36 -2.10 -29.76
CA VAL A 82 15.18 -2.81 -28.47
C VAL A 82 16.01 -2.14 -27.38
N ILE A 83 17.28 -1.80 -27.65
CA ILE A 83 18.15 -1.12 -26.69
C ILE A 83 17.56 0.25 -26.29
N ILE A 84 17.09 1.04 -27.26
CA ILE A 84 16.48 2.34 -27.00
C ILE A 84 15.22 2.18 -26.14
N LEU A 85 14.36 1.20 -26.45
CA LEU A 85 13.14 0.93 -25.68
C LEU A 85 13.48 0.52 -24.23
N THR A 86 14.47 -0.36 -24.04
CA THR A 86 14.93 -0.77 -22.72
C THR A 86 15.48 0.41 -21.93
N TYR A 87 16.25 1.30 -22.54
CA TYR A 87 16.74 2.53 -21.89
C TYR A 87 15.62 3.48 -21.50
N LEU A 88 14.61 3.66 -22.36
CA LEU A 88 13.46 4.52 -22.05
C LEU A 88 12.63 3.95 -20.90
N ILE A 89 12.43 2.64 -20.83
CA ILE A 89 11.77 1.98 -19.70
C ILE A 89 12.59 2.17 -18.42
N ALA A 90 13.91 1.97 -18.48
CA ALA A 90 14.79 2.16 -17.32
C ALA A 90 14.78 3.62 -16.82
N ILE A 91 14.80 4.60 -17.71
CA ILE A 91 14.68 6.03 -17.37
C ILE A 91 13.31 6.32 -16.75
N SER A 92 12.23 5.75 -17.31
CA SER A 92 10.88 5.95 -16.80
C SER A 92 10.74 5.36 -15.39
N LEU A 93 11.31 4.17 -15.14
CA LEU A 93 11.36 3.57 -13.80
C LEU A 93 12.24 4.38 -12.83
N ARG A 94 13.30 5.04 -13.33
CA ARG A 94 14.17 5.90 -12.51
C ARG A 94 13.55 7.26 -12.18
N GLN A 95 12.67 7.78 -13.04
CA GLN A 95 11.88 8.98 -12.78
C GLN A 95 10.66 8.69 -11.88
N VAL A 96 10.34 7.41 -11.66
CA VAL A 96 9.54 6.92 -10.51
C VAL A 96 10.47 6.64 -9.32
N GLU A 97 11.55 7.42 -9.16
CA GLU A 97 11.82 7.94 -7.83
C GLU A 97 10.60 8.80 -7.50
N ILE A 98 9.57 8.14 -6.93
CA ILE A 98 8.51 8.82 -6.18
C ILE A 98 9.29 9.87 -5.41
N PRO A 99 9.07 11.18 -5.64
CA PRO A 99 9.65 12.16 -4.77
C PRO A 99 9.25 11.68 -3.38
N VAL A 100 10.25 11.22 -2.63
CA VAL A 100 10.19 11.26 -1.19
C VAL A 100 10.22 12.75 -0.94
N PHE A 101 9.10 13.42 -1.27
CA PHE A 101 8.66 14.60 -0.60
C PHE A 101 8.96 14.25 0.84
N PRO A 102 9.72 15.10 1.59
CA PRO A 102 9.68 14.97 3.02
C PRO A 102 8.19 14.90 3.30
N MET A 103 7.74 13.72 3.73
CA MET A 103 6.41 13.51 4.18
C MET A 103 6.45 14.37 5.43
N MET A 104 6.18 15.65 5.25
CA MET A 104 5.64 16.53 6.23
C MET A 104 4.30 15.87 6.49
N VAL A 105 4.37 14.80 7.28
CA VAL A 105 3.37 14.42 8.23
C VAL A 105 3.20 15.71 9.01
N ILE A 106 2.39 16.61 8.46
CA ILE A 106 1.53 17.41 9.29
C ILE A 106 0.77 16.31 10.00
N LEU A 107 1.26 15.94 11.20
CA LEU A 107 0.41 15.47 12.26
C LEU A 107 -0.56 16.64 12.41
N VAL A 108 -1.58 16.64 11.56
CA VAL A 108 -2.87 17.14 11.93
C VAL A 108 -3.22 16.17 13.04
N GLU A 109 -2.76 16.51 14.23
CA GLU A 109 -3.27 16.06 15.51
C GLU A 109 -4.68 16.65 15.61
N GLY A 110 -5.50 16.38 14.58
CA GLY A 110 -6.93 16.37 14.70
C GLY A 110 -7.14 15.35 15.78
N THR A 111 -7.64 15.83 16.90
CA THR A 111 -8.04 15.04 18.06
C THR A 111 -9.05 14.01 17.59
N ARG A 112 -8.58 12.93 16.96
CA ARG A 112 -9.36 11.75 16.66
C ARG A 112 -9.61 11.19 18.05
N VAL A 113 -10.79 11.51 18.57
CA VAL A 113 -11.30 10.90 19.78
C VAL A 113 -11.10 9.40 19.56
N PRO A 114 -10.25 8.74 20.37
CA PRO A 114 -9.98 7.33 20.18
C PRO A 114 -11.32 6.61 20.17
N SER A 115 -11.53 5.78 19.15
CA SER A 115 -12.78 5.00 19.03
C SER A 115 -13.07 4.33 20.36
N LEU A 116 -14.33 4.36 20.81
CA LEU A 116 -14.71 3.74 22.08
C LEU A 116 -14.36 2.25 22.11
N LEU A 117 -14.39 1.60 20.94
CA LEU A 117 -13.95 0.22 20.73
C LEU A 117 -12.44 0.00 20.92
N ALA A 118 -11.63 1.05 21.10
CA ALA A 118 -10.22 0.90 21.46
C ALA A 118 -10.00 0.76 22.98
N ASP A 119 -11.05 0.93 23.81
CA ASP A 119 -10.93 0.88 25.28
C ASP A 119 -10.74 -0.57 25.77
N ARG A 120 -9.49 -0.89 26.17
CA ARG A 120 -9.10 -2.24 26.60
C ARG A 120 -9.85 -2.72 27.84
N GLY A 121 -10.22 -1.82 28.75
CA GLY A 121 -10.90 -2.22 29.99
C GLY A 121 -12.34 -2.65 29.71
N ALA A 122 -13.02 -1.98 28.78
CA ALA A 122 -14.35 -2.38 28.34
C ALA A 122 -14.32 -3.79 27.72
N TRP A 123 -13.36 -4.08 26.83
CA TRP A 123 -13.18 -5.44 26.30
C TRP A 123 -12.93 -6.49 27.38
N HIS A 124 -12.20 -6.13 28.44
CA HIS A 124 -11.94 -7.08 29.53
C HIS A 124 -13.21 -7.47 30.30
N ILE A 125 -14.18 -6.55 30.45
CA ILE A 125 -15.47 -6.86 31.08
C ILE A 125 -16.26 -7.86 30.22
N LEU A 126 -16.26 -7.69 28.90
CA LEU A 126 -16.90 -8.64 27.98
C LEU A 126 -16.23 -10.03 28.02
N GLU A 127 -14.90 -10.07 28.11
CA GLU A 127 -14.14 -11.32 28.30
C GLU A 127 -14.45 -11.99 29.64
N GLN A 128 -14.59 -11.21 30.72
CA GLN A 128 -14.97 -11.73 32.03
C GLN A 128 -16.35 -12.36 32.00
N TYR A 129 -17.31 -11.77 31.29
CA TYR A 129 -18.65 -12.35 31.13
C TYR A 129 -18.62 -13.74 30.48
N LEU A 130 -17.73 -13.97 29.51
CA LEU A 130 -17.61 -15.29 28.86
C LEU A 130 -16.78 -16.31 29.64
N THR A 131 -15.88 -15.84 30.51
CA THR A 131 -14.92 -16.71 31.23
C THR A 131 -15.30 -16.95 32.68
N THR A 132 -16.26 -16.20 33.23
CA THR A 132 -16.76 -16.33 34.60
C THR A 132 -18.27 -16.54 34.60
N GLU A 133 -18.84 -16.97 35.73
CA GLU A 133 -20.29 -17.14 35.90
C GLU A 133 -21.03 -15.80 36.12
N MET A 134 -20.65 -14.75 35.38
CA MET A 134 -21.31 -13.45 35.45
C MET A 134 -22.60 -13.47 34.63
N THR A 135 -23.70 -13.02 35.23
CA THR A 135 -24.98 -12.90 34.50
C THR A 135 -25.01 -11.66 33.60
N TYR A 136 -25.83 -11.65 32.56
CA TYR A 136 -25.93 -10.51 31.64
C TYR A 136 -26.25 -9.18 32.35
N PRO A 137 -27.21 -9.10 33.31
CA PRO A 137 -27.47 -7.85 34.03
C PRO A 137 -26.27 -7.36 34.86
N GLN A 138 -25.45 -8.27 35.40
CA GLN A 138 -24.23 -7.90 36.14
C GLN A 138 -23.15 -7.36 35.19
N MET A 139 -23.00 -7.98 34.02
CA MET A 139 -22.08 -7.52 32.97
C MET A 139 -22.48 -6.13 32.49
N GLU A 140 -23.75 -5.92 32.13
CA GLU A 140 -24.24 -4.63 31.64
C GLU A 140 -24.07 -3.53 32.69
N ALA A 141 -24.35 -3.81 33.96
CA ALA A 141 -24.11 -2.88 35.06
C ALA A 141 -22.61 -2.54 35.23
N ALA A 142 -21.72 -3.53 35.16
CA ALA A 142 -20.28 -3.30 35.24
C ALA A 142 -19.78 -2.49 34.02
N PHE A 143 -20.31 -2.79 32.84
CA PHE A 143 -19.96 -2.13 31.58
C PHE A 143 -20.39 -0.66 31.56
N ALA A 144 -21.65 -0.39 31.92
CA ALA A 144 -22.19 0.97 32.04
C ALA A 144 -21.47 1.76 33.14
N SER A 145 -21.16 1.12 34.28
CA SER A 145 -20.40 1.76 35.36
C SER A 145 -18.97 2.12 34.96
N TYR A 146 -18.31 1.29 34.14
CA TYR A 146 -16.93 1.52 33.68
C TYR A 146 -16.85 2.62 32.62
N LEU A 147 -17.77 2.64 31.66
CA LEU A 147 -17.79 3.63 30.59
C LEU A 147 -18.42 4.96 31.01
N GLY A 148 -19.37 4.94 31.96
CA GLY A 148 -20.09 6.12 32.42
C GLY A 148 -20.75 6.86 31.26
N ASN A 149 -20.52 8.17 31.17
CA ASN A 149 -21.07 9.02 30.10
C ASN A 149 -20.53 8.70 28.69
N ARG A 150 -19.50 7.83 28.58
CA ARG A 150 -18.97 7.37 27.30
C ARG A 150 -19.73 6.16 26.75
N TYR A 151 -20.67 5.59 27.51
CA TYR A 151 -21.44 4.45 27.05
C TYR A 151 -22.47 4.86 26.00
N ASN A 152 -22.37 4.25 24.82
CA ASN A 152 -23.35 4.34 23.76
C ASN A 152 -23.61 2.93 23.24
N ALA A 153 -24.86 2.46 23.34
CA ALA A 153 -25.22 1.10 22.93
C ALA A 153 -24.96 0.86 21.42
N ASP A 154 -25.13 1.89 20.58
CA ASP A 154 -24.94 1.75 19.13
C ASP A 154 -23.47 1.51 18.76
N ASP A 155 -22.54 2.16 19.47
CA ASP A 155 -21.10 2.03 19.22
C ASP A 155 -20.57 0.65 19.63
N TRP A 156 -21.26 -0.05 20.53
CA TRP A 156 -20.90 -1.39 21.03
C TRP A 156 -21.74 -2.51 20.43
N LYS A 157 -22.65 -2.20 19.50
CA LYS A 157 -23.55 -3.17 18.88
C LYS A 157 -22.80 -4.35 18.27
N GLU A 158 -21.70 -4.11 17.53
CA GLU A 158 -20.91 -5.16 16.89
C GLU A 158 -20.30 -6.13 17.92
N ALA A 159 -19.85 -5.61 19.08
CA ALA A 159 -19.32 -6.42 20.15
C ALA A 159 -20.43 -7.25 20.84
N CYS A 160 -21.61 -6.68 21.02
CA CYS A 160 -22.78 -7.41 21.53
C CYS A 160 -23.25 -8.49 20.56
N ASP A 161 -23.32 -8.21 19.26
CA ASP A 161 -23.68 -9.20 18.24
C ASP A 161 -22.68 -10.37 18.23
N ALA A 162 -21.39 -10.09 18.39
CA ALA A 162 -20.36 -11.12 18.56
C ALA A 162 -20.57 -11.95 19.83
N LEU A 163 -20.99 -11.33 20.93
CA LEU A 163 -21.25 -11.98 22.23
C LEU A 163 -22.41 -12.98 22.18
N PHE A 164 -23.37 -12.80 21.28
CA PHE A 164 -24.52 -13.69 21.11
C PHE A 164 -24.46 -14.53 19.82
N SER A 165 -23.32 -14.54 19.14
CA SER A 165 -23.14 -15.28 17.87
C SER A 165 -22.96 -16.79 18.06
N GLY A 166 -22.38 -17.23 19.17
CA GLY A 166 -22.26 -18.65 19.51
C GLY A 166 -23.56 -19.12 20.14
N ASN A 167 -24.33 -19.88 19.37
CA ASN A 167 -25.58 -20.54 19.78
C ASN A 167 -25.32 -21.57 20.91
N ASP A 168 -25.09 -21.06 22.13
CA ASP A 168 -24.71 -21.74 23.37
C ASP A 168 -23.25 -22.25 23.47
N ASP A 169 -22.39 -21.93 22.50
CA ASP A 169 -20.96 -22.27 22.54
C ASP A 169 -20.10 -21.07 23.00
N ASN A 170 -19.81 -21.02 24.30
CA ASN A 170 -18.99 -19.96 24.91
C ASN A 170 -17.57 -19.89 24.31
N SER A 171 -16.99 -21.02 23.87
CA SER A 171 -15.67 -21.06 23.26
C SER A 171 -15.66 -20.38 21.89
N LEU A 172 -16.69 -20.66 21.08
CA LEU A 172 -16.86 -20.02 19.76
C LEU A 172 -17.13 -18.52 19.91
N THR A 173 -17.99 -18.15 20.85
CA THR A 173 -18.28 -16.74 21.18
C THR A 173 -17.02 -16.00 21.61
N LEU A 174 -16.21 -16.60 22.48
CA LEU A 174 -14.95 -15.99 22.94
C LEU A 174 -13.95 -15.82 21.79
N ALA A 175 -13.83 -16.81 20.90
CA ALA A 175 -12.96 -16.70 19.73
C ALA A 175 -13.40 -15.55 18.79
N ASN A 176 -14.70 -15.41 18.55
CA ASN A 176 -15.26 -14.31 17.75
C ASN A 176 -15.02 -12.95 18.41
N LEU A 177 -15.22 -12.85 19.73
CA LEU A 177 -14.98 -11.62 20.49
C LEU A 177 -13.50 -11.20 20.44
N LEU A 178 -12.57 -12.15 20.61
CA LEU A 178 -11.13 -11.89 20.53
C LEU A 178 -10.69 -11.47 19.13
N ALA A 179 -11.25 -12.08 18.08
CA ALA A 179 -10.99 -11.71 16.70
C ALA A 179 -11.47 -10.28 16.40
N LEU A 180 -12.63 -9.88 16.95
CA LEU A 180 -13.15 -8.53 16.83
C LEU A 180 -12.29 -7.53 17.63
N LYS A 181 -11.94 -7.84 18.88
CA LYS A 181 -11.05 -7.03 19.72
C LYS A 181 -9.72 -6.72 19.01
N ALA A 182 -9.13 -7.70 18.33
CA ALA A 182 -7.87 -7.54 17.61
C ALA A 182 -7.95 -6.50 16.45
N ARG A 183 -9.15 -6.22 15.93
CA ARG A 183 -9.36 -5.21 14.88
C ARG A 183 -9.43 -3.78 15.44
N HIS A 184 -9.98 -3.62 16.65
CA HIS A 184 -10.24 -2.29 17.24
C HIS A 184 -9.19 -1.85 18.26
N VAL A 185 -8.64 -2.80 19.02
CA VAL A 185 -7.56 -2.52 19.96
C VAL A 185 -6.25 -2.70 19.20
N PRO A 186 -5.47 -1.63 18.97
CA PRO A 186 -4.14 -1.77 18.41
C PRO A 186 -3.38 -2.73 19.33
N GLN A 187 -3.07 -3.92 18.84
CA GLN A 187 -2.04 -4.74 19.45
C GLN A 187 -0.84 -3.83 19.48
N GLY A 188 -0.31 -3.58 20.68
CA GLY A 188 0.85 -2.72 20.83
C GLY A 188 1.99 -3.35 20.06
N ALA A 189 2.13 -3.01 18.77
CA ALA A 189 3.40 -2.52 18.31
C ALA A 189 3.74 -1.47 19.35
N SER A 190 4.62 -1.85 20.27
CA SER A 190 5.37 -0.92 21.09
C SER A 190 5.88 0.09 20.09
N SER A 191 5.12 1.16 19.90
CA SER A 191 5.50 2.29 19.09
C SER A 191 6.50 2.98 19.99
N THR A 192 7.67 2.34 20.07
CA THR A 192 8.90 3.00 20.40
C THR A 192 8.93 4.12 19.39
N LEU A 193 8.54 5.30 19.84
CA LEU A 193 8.67 6.52 19.08
C LEU A 193 10.18 6.68 18.90
N ILE A 194 10.75 6.04 17.89
CA ILE A 194 12.14 6.24 17.52
C ILE A 194 12.12 7.59 16.82
N VAL A 195 12.29 8.65 17.61
CA VAL A 195 12.58 9.98 17.07
C VAL A 195 14.00 9.89 16.51
N ILE A 196 14.12 9.53 15.23
CA ILE A 196 15.39 9.64 14.51
C ILE A 196 15.56 11.12 14.17
N THR A 197 16.18 11.89 15.06
CA THR A 197 16.70 13.21 14.69
C THR A 197 17.90 13.00 13.78
N LEU A 198 17.68 13.00 12.47
CA LEU A 198 18.73 13.05 11.47
C LEU A 198 19.31 14.47 11.44
N TRP A 199 20.32 14.71 12.27
CA TRP A 199 21.20 15.86 12.10
C TRP A 199 22.29 15.47 11.09
N LYS A 200 22.52 16.36 10.12
CA LYS A 200 23.31 16.13 8.91
C LYS A 200 24.74 15.62 9.15
N ASP A 201 25.27 15.70 10.38
CA ASP A 201 26.65 15.29 10.67
C ASP A 201 26.82 14.45 11.96
N SER A 202 25.77 13.92 12.60
CA SER A 202 25.89 12.97 13.73
C SER A 202 24.58 12.23 14.02
N ALA A 203 24.62 10.90 14.03
CA ALA A 203 23.50 10.07 14.46
C ALA A 203 23.59 9.79 15.97
N ILE A 204 22.59 10.20 16.74
CA ILE A 204 22.39 9.78 18.13
C ILE A 204 21.02 9.09 18.18
N SER A 205 20.99 7.83 18.62
CA SER A 205 19.75 7.13 18.95
C SER A 205 19.48 7.27 20.45
N VAL A 206 18.28 7.71 20.81
CA VAL A 206 17.81 7.70 22.20
C VAL A 206 16.59 6.80 22.28
N SER A 207 16.75 5.66 22.97
CA SER A 207 15.65 4.76 23.32
C SER A 207 14.95 5.29 24.56
N ALA A 208 13.63 5.48 24.49
CA ALA A 208 12.83 5.95 25.62
C ALA A 208 12.62 4.89 26.72
N SER A 209 13.09 3.66 26.52
CA SER A 209 13.09 2.63 27.56
C SER A 209 14.48 2.56 28.22
N LYS A 210 14.59 3.27 29.36
CA LYS A 210 15.59 3.11 30.43
C LYS A 210 16.88 3.96 30.30
N ALA A 211 16.95 4.97 31.19
CA ALA A 211 18.13 5.72 31.63
C ALA A 211 19.04 6.33 30.54
N ALA A 212 18.87 7.63 30.28
CA ALA A 212 19.87 8.43 29.60
C ALA A 212 21.13 8.55 30.50
N VAL A 213 22.15 7.72 30.26
CA VAL A 213 23.49 7.90 30.84
C VAL A 213 24.24 8.91 29.96
N CYS A 214 24.41 10.12 30.47
CA CYS A 214 25.28 11.14 29.86
C CYS A 214 26.76 10.75 30.04
N LEU A 215 27.40 10.25 28.99
CA LEU A 215 28.86 10.14 28.92
C LEU A 215 29.43 11.41 28.27
N LYS A 216 29.99 12.30 29.11
CA LYS A 216 30.65 13.53 28.67
C LYS A 216 32.07 13.16 28.20
N ALA A 217 32.34 13.29 26.91
CA ALA A 217 33.68 13.12 26.36
C ALA A 217 34.58 14.27 26.85
N HIS A 218 35.52 13.95 27.74
CA HIS A 218 36.60 14.86 28.14
C HIS A 218 37.66 14.85 27.03
N THR A 219 37.67 15.87 26.18
CA THR A 219 38.80 16.09 25.26
C THR A 219 39.92 16.79 26.03
N SER A 220 40.90 16.00 26.46
CA SER A 220 42.19 16.51 26.92
C SER A 220 42.93 17.09 25.72
N LYS A 221 43.21 18.39 25.74
CA LYS A 221 44.23 19.01 24.89
C LYS A 221 45.56 18.91 25.64
N GLU A 222 46.51 18.21 25.06
CA GLU A 222 47.94 18.53 25.19
C GLU A 222 48.37 19.24 23.91
#